data_AF-A0A5M8PRK5-F1
#
_entry.id   AF-A0A5M8PRK5-F1
#
_cell.length_a   1.000
_cell.length_b   1.000
_cell.length_c   1.000
_cell.angle_alpha   90.00
_cell.angle_beta   90.00
_cell.angle_gamma   90.00
#
_symmetry.space_group_name_H-M   'P 1'
#
loop_
_entity.id
_entity.type
_entity.pdbx_description
1 polymer ?
#
loop_
_entity_poly.entity_id
_entity_poly.type
_entity_poly.pdbx_seq_one_letter_code
_entity_poly.pdbx_strand_id
1 'polypeptide(L)'
;MAKAPPSLFDRLTREIFTSILLQVKDTSSLSACLRCCKAWHVTALPLLYRDLLITNHNLEAFSKNFNISQGVLVSSLTVCLDPIQPASDPAAPYPLAFKEDEEHMKRHGSQETKELWNQLQDISGKVSSMASLTTFSLTVSAQPSAIGFWIPRPTILSFLKLLPETCVNLEIDTRGQDYFGPGSGHLCDTIQEIVPRLRHLRLRLSTLCPASFGRHFNSSDPTQYFTNYEPITASSLHTVTINCIPRAIFRSQAHICGTFQENPYTSYSINLPDTRVALIEALHLGVNSSSYPAAQCLQIIHTLPHDNNDQSVYASFNRRDIVKKETWALPFRNIMGSQRDSFLIRTSEGDELLSYSWVIETLAEGQMWKETVKGFRLPAVVLKANSTFYTEKALPVYGTEVWKAKYPRKSCTLWCNEQLAGVKLLEAERREGLTDNTPVREKTPVEWRRINNGSDLTHEE
;
A
#
# COMPACT_ATOMS: atom_id res chain seq x y z
N MET A 1 10.63 -59.76 20.65
CA MET A 1 11.29 -58.51 20.20
C MET A 1 10.97 -57.41 21.19
N ALA A 2 11.97 -56.83 21.86
CA ALA A 2 11.76 -55.73 22.80
C ALA A 2 11.34 -54.47 22.04
N LYS A 3 10.28 -53.77 22.48
CA LYS A 3 9.92 -52.46 21.94
C LYS A 3 11.06 -51.48 22.24
N ALA A 4 11.55 -50.78 21.22
CA ALA A 4 12.49 -49.69 21.43
C ALA A 4 11.88 -48.66 22.40
N PRO A 5 12.67 -48.07 23.31
CA PRO A 5 12.18 -47.06 24.22
C PRO A 5 11.60 -45.87 23.44
N PRO A 6 10.52 -45.23 23.93
CA PRO A 6 9.95 -44.06 23.28
C PRO A 6 11.00 -42.95 23.19
N SER A 7 11.03 -42.28 22.04
CA SER A 7 11.98 -41.20 21.78
C SER A 7 11.73 -40.04 22.74
N LEU A 8 12.74 -39.19 22.97
CA LEU A 8 12.59 -37.97 23.77
C LEU A 8 11.43 -37.10 23.25
N PHE A 9 11.22 -37.07 21.93
CA PHE A 9 10.16 -36.31 21.28
C PHE A 9 8.76 -36.84 21.57
N ASP A 10 8.61 -38.14 21.84
CA ASP A 10 7.32 -38.73 22.22
C ASP A 10 6.87 -38.28 23.63
N ARG A 11 7.78 -37.67 24.41
CA ARG A 11 7.51 -37.17 25.77
C ARG A 11 7.25 -35.66 25.82
N LEU A 12 7.47 -34.94 24.72
CA LEU A 12 7.22 -33.51 24.68
C LEU A 12 5.72 -33.25 24.56
N THR A 13 5.22 -32.25 25.30
CA THR A 13 3.85 -31.79 25.09
C THR A 13 3.72 -31.11 23.74
N ARG A 14 2.50 -31.06 23.20
CA ARG A 14 2.23 -30.45 21.90
C ARG A 14 2.62 -28.97 21.86
N GLU A 15 2.51 -28.26 22.99
CA GLU A 15 2.84 -26.85 23.14
C GLU A 15 4.34 -26.61 23.04
N ILE A 16 5.14 -27.44 23.71
CA ILE A 16 6.61 -27.38 23.62
C ILE A 16 7.04 -27.71 22.20
N PHE A 17 6.46 -28.75 21.61
CA PHE A 17 6.79 -29.17 20.26
C PHE A 17 6.43 -28.10 19.22
N THR A 18 5.26 -27.47 19.35
CA THR A 18 4.88 -26.30 18.54
C THR A 18 5.90 -25.18 18.72
N SER A 19 6.29 -24.87 19.96
CA SER A 19 7.28 -23.83 20.26
C SER A 19 8.64 -24.09 19.59
N ILE A 20 9.07 -25.35 19.52
CA ILE A 20 10.28 -25.76 18.79
C ILE A 20 10.11 -25.53 17.28
N LEU A 21 8.99 -25.98 16.70
CA LEU A 21 8.73 -25.80 15.27
C LEU A 21 8.62 -24.32 14.88
N LEU A 22 8.18 -23.44 15.79
CA LEU A 22 8.16 -22.00 15.55
C LEU A 22 9.55 -21.38 15.44
N GLN A 23 10.58 -22.03 15.99
CA GLN A 23 11.97 -21.62 15.78
C GLN A 23 12.49 -22.04 14.40
N VAL A 24 11.80 -22.96 13.70
CA VAL A 24 12.15 -23.38 12.34
C VAL A 24 11.66 -22.32 11.37
N LYS A 25 12.54 -21.39 11.02
CA LYS A 25 12.18 -20.21 10.21
C LYS A 25 11.98 -20.54 8.73
N ASP A 26 12.59 -21.59 8.21
CA ASP A 26 12.54 -21.92 6.78
C ASP A 26 11.45 -22.96 6.43
N THR A 27 10.81 -22.77 5.28
CA THR A 27 9.71 -23.60 4.79
C THR A 27 10.17 -25.02 4.43
N SER A 28 11.44 -25.21 4.07
CA SER A 28 11.97 -26.51 3.64
C SER A 28 12.11 -27.48 4.81
N SER A 29 12.62 -27.00 5.94
CA SER A 29 12.71 -27.73 7.20
C SER A 29 11.32 -28.04 7.76
N LEU A 30 10.38 -27.08 7.74
CA LEU A 30 8.98 -27.34 8.13
C LEU A 30 8.33 -28.40 7.24
N SER A 31 8.62 -28.38 5.94
CA SER A 31 8.14 -29.40 5.00
C SER A 31 8.78 -30.77 5.25
N ALA A 32 10.05 -30.82 5.68
CA ALA A 32 10.69 -32.06 6.13
C ALA A 32 10.02 -32.61 7.40
N CYS A 33 9.62 -31.74 8.34
CA CYS A 33 8.90 -32.12 9.56
C CYS A 33 7.61 -32.89 9.26
N LEU A 34 6.87 -32.53 8.21
CA LEU A 34 5.65 -33.22 7.80
C LEU A 34 5.85 -34.69 7.43
N ARG A 35 7.08 -35.08 7.08
CA ARG A 35 7.45 -36.44 6.66
C ARG A 35 8.05 -37.29 7.78
N CYS A 36 8.31 -36.72 8.97
CA CYS A 36 8.94 -37.43 10.08
C CYS A 36 8.03 -38.51 10.68
N CYS A 37 6.87 -38.11 11.21
CA CYS A 37 5.86 -39.03 11.75
C CYS A 37 4.48 -38.33 11.84
N LYS A 38 3.44 -39.08 12.20
CA LYS A 38 2.06 -38.53 12.32
C LYS A 38 1.95 -37.35 13.28
N ALA A 39 2.62 -37.41 14.44
CA ALA A 39 2.58 -36.35 15.44
C ALA A 39 3.24 -35.06 14.92
N TRP A 40 4.37 -35.20 14.22
CA TRP A 40 5.06 -34.08 13.56
C TRP A 40 4.19 -33.49 12.46
N HIS A 41 3.58 -34.34 11.62
CA HIS A 41 2.66 -33.92 10.58
C HIS A 41 1.50 -33.09 11.14
N VAL A 42 0.79 -33.59 12.14
CA VAL A 42 -0.38 -32.93 12.75
C VAL A 42 -0.02 -31.61 13.43
N THR A 43 1.22 -31.43 13.90
CA THR A 43 1.64 -30.20 14.57
C THR A 43 2.26 -29.18 13.60
N ALA A 44 3.05 -29.64 12.61
CA ALA A 44 3.69 -28.77 11.64
C ALA A 44 2.73 -28.28 10.53
N LEU A 45 1.70 -29.06 10.19
CA LEU A 45 0.78 -28.73 9.10
C LEU A 45 0.04 -27.40 9.32
N PRO A 46 -0.55 -27.12 10.51
CA PRO A 46 -1.12 -25.80 10.79
C PRO A 46 -0.10 -24.67 10.66
N LEU A 47 1.14 -24.87 11.11
CA LEU A 47 2.19 -23.85 11.04
C LEU A 47 2.62 -23.54 9.59
N LEU A 48 2.63 -24.55 8.73
CA LEU A 48 2.97 -24.40 7.31
C LEU A 48 1.86 -23.66 6.54
N TYR A 49 0.59 -23.97 6.83
CA TYR A 49 -0.56 -23.42 6.12
C TYR A 49 -1.07 -22.11 6.72
N ARG A 50 -0.63 -21.73 7.92
CA ARG A 50 -1.15 -20.57 8.63
C ARG A 50 -1.05 -19.28 7.82
N ASP A 51 0.10 -19.05 7.21
CA ASP A 51 0.39 -17.80 6.50
C ASP A 51 0.81 -18.14 5.08
N LEU A 52 0.00 -17.73 4.12
CA LEU A 52 0.21 -18.01 2.70
C LEU A 52 0.68 -16.76 1.98
N LEU A 53 1.84 -16.85 1.32
CA LEU A 53 2.34 -15.84 0.40
C LEU A 53 2.20 -16.40 -1.02
N ILE A 54 1.39 -15.71 -1.80
CA ILE A 54 1.17 -15.98 -3.20
C ILE A 54 1.85 -14.87 -4.01
N THR A 55 2.66 -15.27 -4.98
CA THR A 55 3.39 -14.39 -5.91
C THR A 55 3.21 -14.88 -7.33
N ASN A 56 3.59 -14.10 -8.34
CA ASN A 56 3.54 -14.53 -9.74
C ASN A 56 4.20 -15.91 -9.94
N HIS A 57 5.27 -16.22 -9.19
CA HIS A 57 6.03 -17.46 -9.34
C HIS A 57 5.33 -18.72 -8.83
N ASN A 58 4.43 -18.61 -7.86
CA ASN A 58 3.76 -19.76 -7.26
C ASN A 58 2.24 -19.75 -7.45
N LEU A 59 1.69 -18.71 -8.09
CA LEU A 59 0.27 -18.50 -8.30
C LEU A 59 -0.39 -19.69 -9.00
N GLU A 60 0.18 -20.13 -10.13
CA GLU A 60 -0.33 -21.25 -10.91
C GLU A 60 -0.31 -22.56 -10.09
N ALA A 61 0.82 -22.84 -9.45
CA ALA A 61 0.98 -24.05 -8.64
C ALA A 61 -0.01 -24.07 -7.48
N PHE A 62 -0.26 -22.93 -6.84
CA PHE A 62 -1.26 -22.78 -5.79
C PHE A 62 -2.70 -22.93 -6.33
N SER A 63 -3.01 -22.29 -7.45
CA SER A 63 -4.30 -22.39 -8.13
C SER A 63 -4.63 -23.84 -8.51
N LYS A 64 -3.65 -24.64 -8.94
CA LYS A 64 -3.88 -26.04 -9.30
C LYS A 64 -3.90 -26.98 -8.10
N ASN A 65 -2.99 -26.79 -7.14
CA ASN A 65 -2.68 -27.84 -6.15
C ASN A 65 -3.15 -27.54 -4.71
N PHE A 66 -3.61 -26.32 -4.41
CA PHE A 66 -4.06 -26.02 -3.05
C PHE A 66 -5.25 -26.90 -2.64
N ASN A 67 -5.04 -27.68 -1.57
CA ASN A 67 -6.06 -28.53 -0.99
C ASN A 67 -7.01 -27.68 -0.14
N ILE A 68 -8.23 -27.48 -0.65
CA ILE A 68 -9.29 -26.69 -0.04
C ILE A 68 -9.62 -27.14 1.40
N SER A 69 -9.47 -28.44 1.72
CA SER A 69 -9.68 -28.94 3.09
C SER A 69 -8.69 -28.35 4.11
N GLN A 70 -7.54 -27.84 3.66
CA GLN A 70 -6.56 -27.16 4.50
C GLN A 70 -6.82 -25.65 4.61
N GLY A 71 -7.84 -25.11 3.92
CA GLY A 71 -8.24 -23.71 4.01
C GLY A 71 -8.48 -23.26 5.45
N VAL A 72 -9.09 -24.10 6.28
CA VAL A 72 -9.37 -23.80 7.70
C VAL A 72 -8.11 -23.49 8.53
N LEU A 73 -6.92 -23.89 8.07
CA LEU A 73 -5.66 -23.62 8.75
C LEU A 73 -5.10 -22.22 8.42
N VAL A 74 -5.56 -21.62 7.32
CA VAL A 74 -5.04 -20.33 6.84
C VAL A 74 -5.60 -19.19 7.69
N SER A 75 -4.71 -18.43 8.32
CA SER A 75 -5.03 -17.25 9.13
C SER A 75 -4.65 -15.93 8.44
N SER A 76 -3.67 -15.97 7.53
CA SER A 76 -3.22 -14.83 6.74
C SER A 76 -2.97 -15.23 5.30
N LEU A 77 -3.45 -14.42 4.37
CA LEU A 77 -3.21 -14.58 2.93
C LEU A 77 -2.69 -13.25 2.38
N THR A 78 -1.48 -13.27 1.82
CA THR A 78 -0.91 -12.16 1.06
C THR A 78 -0.74 -12.59 -0.39
N VAL A 79 -1.37 -11.86 -1.32
CA VAL A 79 -1.15 -11.98 -2.76
C VAL A 79 -0.32 -10.77 -3.18
N CYS A 80 0.93 -10.99 -3.57
CA CYS A 80 1.87 -9.94 -3.99
C CYS A 80 2.20 -10.13 -5.47
N LEU A 81 1.76 -9.17 -6.29
CA LEU A 81 1.89 -9.25 -7.73
C LEU A 81 3.00 -8.33 -8.22
N ASP A 82 3.90 -8.87 -9.02
CA ASP A 82 4.88 -8.09 -9.77
C ASP A 82 4.27 -7.68 -11.13
N PRO A 83 4.36 -6.40 -11.52
CA PRO A 83 4.01 -5.96 -12.87
C PRO A 83 4.76 -6.77 -13.93
N ILE A 84 4.02 -7.47 -14.81
CA ILE A 84 4.61 -8.27 -15.89
C ILE A 84 5.06 -7.34 -17.01
N GLN A 85 6.37 -7.23 -17.21
CA GLN A 85 6.92 -6.52 -18.36
C GLN A 85 6.71 -7.36 -19.62
N PRO A 86 6.16 -6.80 -20.71
CA PRO A 86 6.12 -7.51 -21.98
C PRO A 86 7.55 -7.86 -22.38
N ALA A 87 7.75 -9.07 -22.93
CA ALA A 87 9.05 -9.47 -23.44
C ALA A 87 9.47 -8.47 -24.52
N SER A 88 10.43 -7.60 -24.19
CA SER A 88 11.03 -6.73 -25.20
C SER A 88 11.85 -7.63 -26.12
N ASP A 89 11.41 -7.81 -27.37
CA ASP A 89 12.24 -8.45 -28.39
C ASP A 89 13.50 -7.59 -28.56
N PRO A 90 14.69 -8.07 -28.12
CA PRO A 90 15.91 -7.28 -28.20
C PRO A 90 16.36 -7.04 -29.66
N ALA A 91 15.80 -7.78 -30.63
CA ALA A 91 16.08 -7.61 -32.05
C ALA A 91 15.13 -6.61 -32.75
N ALA A 92 14.03 -6.19 -32.10
CA ALA A 92 13.11 -5.24 -32.69
C ALA A 92 13.73 -3.84 -32.74
N PRO A 93 13.90 -3.22 -33.92
CA PRO A 93 14.37 -1.85 -34.02
C PRO A 93 13.38 -0.90 -33.31
N TYR A 94 13.87 -0.15 -32.32
CA TYR A 94 13.16 0.95 -31.63
C TYR A 94 12.37 1.88 -32.59
N PRO A 95 11.31 2.61 -32.13
CA PRO A 95 10.03 2.15 -31.66
C PRO A 95 8.93 2.72 -32.59
N LEU A 96 8.74 2.14 -33.78
CA LEU A 96 7.68 2.57 -34.71
C LEU A 96 6.62 1.51 -35.02
N ALA A 97 6.82 0.25 -34.58
CA ALA A 97 5.90 -0.85 -34.90
C ALA A 97 4.78 -1.08 -33.85
N PHE A 98 4.81 -0.42 -32.69
CA PHE A 98 3.92 -0.80 -31.57
C PHE A 98 2.70 0.10 -31.34
N LYS A 99 2.41 1.13 -32.15
CA LYS A 99 1.31 2.06 -31.80
C LYS A 99 -0.07 1.40 -31.75
N GLU A 100 -0.37 0.45 -32.64
CA GLU A 100 -1.65 -0.28 -32.60
C GLU A 100 -1.65 -1.39 -31.54
N ASP A 101 -0.49 -1.98 -31.24
CA ASP A 101 -0.35 -3.04 -30.23
C ASP A 101 -0.30 -2.50 -28.79
N GLU A 102 0.27 -1.31 -28.56
CA GLU A 102 0.39 -0.72 -27.23
C GLU A 102 -0.97 -0.32 -26.66
N GLU A 103 -1.83 0.31 -27.47
CA GLU A 103 -3.20 0.64 -27.08
C GLU A 103 -4.05 -0.63 -26.87
N HIS A 104 -3.84 -1.65 -27.70
CA HIS A 104 -4.47 -2.96 -27.51
C HIS A 104 -4.03 -3.59 -26.18
N MET A 105 -2.72 -3.66 -25.90
CA MET A 105 -2.18 -4.19 -24.65
C MET A 105 -2.65 -3.37 -23.44
N LYS A 106 -2.72 -2.04 -23.51
CA LYS A 106 -3.27 -1.21 -22.44
C LYS A 106 -4.71 -1.57 -22.12
N ARG A 107 -5.54 -1.84 -23.14
CA ARG A 107 -6.97 -2.14 -22.99
C ARG A 107 -7.25 -3.59 -22.61
N HIS A 108 -6.46 -4.54 -23.14
CA HIS A 108 -6.76 -5.96 -23.08
C HIS A 108 -5.75 -6.78 -22.27
N GLY A 109 -4.64 -6.17 -21.85
CA GLY A 109 -3.52 -6.83 -21.19
C GLY A 109 -2.69 -7.68 -22.13
N SER A 110 -1.45 -8.00 -21.73
CA SER A 110 -0.64 -9.03 -22.41
C SER A 110 -1.24 -10.43 -22.24
N GLN A 111 -0.77 -11.42 -22.98
CA GLN A 111 -1.22 -12.81 -22.83
C GLN A 111 -0.91 -13.36 -21.43
N GLU A 112 0.29 -13.11 -20.92
CA GLU A 112 0.73 -13.49 -19.57
C GLU A 112 -0.11 -12.78 -18.50
N THR A 113 -0.51 -11.54 -18.77
CA THR A 113 -1.39 -10.76 -17.89
C THR A 113 -2.80 -11.37 -17.86
N LYS A 114 -3.34 -11.84 -18.99
CA LYS A 114 -4.63 -12.55 -19.04
C LYS A 114 -4.57 -13.90 -18.30
N GLU A 115 -3.48 -14.64 -18.45
CA GLU A 115 -3.25 -15.89 -17.71
C GLU A 115 -3.19 -15.63 -16.20
N LEU A 116 -2.49 -14.58 -15.79
CA LEU A 116 -2.47 -14.10 -14.41
C LEU A 116 -3.89 -13.83 -13.90
N TRP A 117 -4.75 -13.17 -14.67
CA TRP A 117 -6.14 -12.89 -14.26
C TRP A 117 -6.96 -14.15 -14.04
N ASN A 118 -6.83 -15.14 -14.93
CA ASN A 118 -7.52 -16.42 -14.78
C ASN A 118 -7.07 -17.13 -13.50
N GLN A 119 -5.76 -17.14 -13.22
CA GLN A 119 -5.22 -17.74 -12.00
C GLN A 119 -5.68 -17.01 -10.74
N LEU A 120 -5.77 -15.68 -10.77
CA LEU A 120 -6.32 -14.89 -9.66
C LEU A 120 -7.80 -15.19 -9.43
N GLN A 121 -8.57 -15.37 -10.50
CA GLN A 121 -9.98 -15.74 -10.43
C GLN A 121 -10.15 -17.10 -9.73
N ASP A 122 -9.34 -18.10 -10.10
CA ASP A 122 -9.37 -19.42 -9.47
C ASP A 122 -9.08 -19.35 -7.96
N ILE A 123 -8.10 -18.52 -7.57
CA ILE A 123 -7.70 -18.36 -6.18
C ILE A 123 -8.80 -17.69 -5.37
N SER A 124 -9.50 -16.71 -5.94
CA SER A 124 -10.64 -16.08 -5.26
C SER A 124 -11.68 -17.10 -4.80
N GLY A 125 -11.95 -18.13 -5.63
CA GLY A 125 -12.84 -19.25 -5.29
C GLY A 125 -12.40 -20.02 -4.05
N LYS A 126 -11.08 -20.19 -3.87
CA LYS A 126 -10.49 -20.94 -2.75
C LYS A 126 -10.51 -20.18 -1.43
N VAL A 127 -10.55 -18.84 -1.47
CA VAL A 127 -10.58 -17.99 -0.26
C VAL A 127 -11.79 -18.30 0.62
N SER A 128 -12.92 -18.68 0.03
CA SER A 128 -14.14 -19.08 0.75
C SER A 128 -13.93 -20.26 1.72
N SER A 129 -12.95 -21.13 1.46
CA SER A 129 -12.61 -22.27 2.33
C SER A 129 -11.74 -21.90 3.54
N MET A 130 -11.24 -20.67 3.57
CA MET A 130 -10.29 -20.20 4.57
C MET A 130 -10.99 -19.69 5.83
N ALA A 131 -11.80 -20.53 6.48
CA ALA A 131 -12.68 -20.10 7.58
C ALA A 131 -11.97 -19.39 8.75
N SER A 132 -10.66 -19.59 8.93
CA SER A 132 -9.84 -18.94 9.97
C SER A 132 -9.10 -17.68 9.48
N LEU A 133 -9.32 -17.25 8.24
CA LEU A 133 -8.60 -16.12 7.64
C LEU A 133 -8.94 -14.83 8.38
N THR A 134 -7.96 -14.23 9.03
CA THR A 134 -8.11 -12.95 9.75
C THR A 134 -7.58 -11.76 8.97
N THR A 135 -6.61 -11.99 8.07
CA THR A 135 -5.92 -10.94 7.33
C THR A 135 -5.77 -11.30 5.87
N PHE A 136 -6.29 -10.46 4.99
CA PHE A 136 -6.11 -10.55 3.55
C PHE A 136 -5.40 -9.30 3.01
N SER A 137 -4.40 -9.52 2.17
CA SER A 137 -3.68 -8.45 1.48
C SER A 137 -3.53 -8.80 -0.01
N LEU A 138 -3.95 -7.90 -0.88
CA LEU A 138 -3.65 -7.91 -2.31
C LEU A 138 -2.78 -6.69 -2.62
N THR A 139 -1.54 -6.92 -3.03
CA THR A 139 -0.55 -5.86 -3.27
C THR A 139 0.07 -6.00 -4.66
N VAL A 140 0.40 -4.86 -5.27
CA VAL A 140 1.25 -4.76 -6.45
C VAL A 140 2.59 -4.19 -6.04
N SER A 141 3.68 -4.83 -6.43
CA SER A 141 5.02 -4.38 -6.08
C SER A 141 5.37 -3.03 -6.73
N ALA A 142 6.34 -2.34 -6.13
CA ALA A 142 6.75 -1.00 -6.55
C ALA A 142 7.61 -0.95 -7.82
N GLN A 143 7.56 -1.99 -8.66
CA GLN A 143 8.31 -2.03 -9.92
C GLN A 143 7.80 -0.98 -10.93
N PRO A 144 8.62 -0.56 -11.91
CA PRO A 144 8.19 0.36 -12.95
C PRO A 144 6.90 -0.14 -13.60
N SER A 145 5.98 0.79 -13.93
CA SER A 145 4.74 0.45 -14.60
C SER A 145 5.04 -0.33 -15.88
N ALA A 146 4.59 -1.57 -15.95
CA ALA A 146 4.64 -2.35 -17.17
C ALA A 146 3.45 -1.96 -18.05
N ILE A 147 3.72 -1.68 -19.33
CA ILE A 147 2.66 -1.49 -20.31
C ILE A 147 1.88 -2.80 -20.42
N GLY A 148 0.55 -2.72 -20.35
CA GLY A 148 -0.32 -3.89 -20.48
C GLY A 148 -0.49 -4.71 -19.19
N PHE A 149 0.08 -4.30 -18.07
CA PHE A 149 -0.23 -4.89 -16.76
C PHE A 149 -1.32 -4.09 -16.04
N TRP A 150 -2.37 -4.77 -15.61
CA TRP A 150 -3.39 -4.25 -14.69
C TRP A 150 -4.15 -5.39 -14.02
N ILE A 151 -4.92 -5.09 -12.98
CA ILE A 151 -5.78 -6.03 -12.25
C ILE A 151 -7.24 -5.69 -12.56
N PRO A 152 -8.03 -6.63 -13.10
CA PRO A 152 -9.45 -6.40 -13.33
C PRO A 152 -10.16 -6.18 -12.01
N ARG A 153 -10.92 -5.09 -11.91
CA ARG A 153 -11.81 -4.85 -10.76
C ARG A 153 -12.78 -6.00 -10.47
N PRO A 154 -13.34 -6.72 -11.47
CA PRO A 154 -14.12 -7.93 -11.21
C PRO A 154 -13.37 -8.99 -10.40
N THR A 155 -12.07 -9.15 -10.62
CA THR A 155 -11.23 -10.08 -9.84
C THR A 155 -11.10 -9.62 -8.39
N ILE A 156 -10.86 -8.33 -8.16
CA ILE A 156 -10.83 -7.76 -6.79
C ILE A 156 -12.19 -7.95 -6.10
N LEU A 157 -13.28 -7.67 -6.80
CA LEU A 157 -14.64 -7.90 -6.31
C LEU A 157 -14.89 -9.37 -5.93
N SER A 158 -14.41 -10.33 -6.73
CA SER A 158 -14.52 -11.77 -6.43
C SER A 158 -13.80 -12.13 -5.13
N PHE A 159 -12.61 -11.58 -4.88
CA PHE A 159 -11.95 -11.74 -3.57
C PHE A 159 -12.83 -11.20 -2.45
N LEU A 160 -13.25 -9.93 -2.54
CA LEU A 160 -13.99 -9.27 -1.45
C LEU A 160 -15.31 -9.97 -1.10
N LYS A 161 -16.05 -10.44 -2.10
CA LYS A 161 -17.32 -11.18 -1.92
C LYS A 161 -17.13 -12.56 -1.29
N LEU A 162 -15.95 -13.17 -1.46
CA LEU A 162 -15.64 -14.50 -0.96
C LEU A 162 -14.78 -14.47 0.32
N LEU A 163 -14.44 -13.29 0.84
CA LEU A 163 -13.74 -13.16 2.11
C LEU A 163 -14.65 -13.68 3.25
N PRO A 164 -14.17 -14.64 4.07
CA PRO A 164 -14.92 -15.12 5.22
C PRO A 164 -15.11 -14.00 6.25
N GLU A 165 -16.16 -14.08 7.08
CA GLU A 165 -16.49 -13.08 8.10
C GLU A 165 -15.36 -12.85 9.11
N THR A 166 -14.55 -13.89 9.36
CA THR A 166 -13.36 -13.86 10.22
C THR A 166 -12.27 -12.91 9.72
N CYS A 167 -12.29 -12.51 8.44
CA CYS A 167 -11.31 -11.62 7.84
C CYS A 167 -11.55 -10.17 8.25
N VAL A 168 -10.96 -9.76 9.37
CA VAL A 168 -11.12 -8.43 9.96
C VAL A 168 -10.04 -7.43 9.53
N ASN A 169 -8.98 -7.88 8.84
CA ASN A 169 -7.92 -7.01 8.35
C ASN A 169 -7.82 -7.10 6.83
N LEU A 170 -7.90 -5.96 6.14
CA LEU A 170 -7.92 -5.91 4.68
C LEU A 170 -6.93 -4.86 4.15
N GLU A 171 -6.06 -5.29 3.23
CA GLU A 171 -5.23 -4.41 2.40
C GLU A 171 -5.53 -4.66 0.92
N ILE A 172 -5.84 -3.60 0.18
CA ILE A 172 -5.88 -3.60 -1.28
C ILE A 172 -4.99 -2.47 -1.78
N ASP A 173 -3.81 -2.82 -2.29
CA ASP A 173 -2.85 -1.90 -2.86
C ASP A 173 -2.51 -2.29 -4.29
N THR A 174 -3.22 -1.69 -5.23
CA THR A 174 -3.02 -1.97 -6.65
C THR A 174 -1.99 -1.02 -7.27
N ARG A 175 -1.50 -0.02 -6.51
CA ARG A 175 -0.71 1.09 -7.03
C ARG A 175 -1.34 1.72 -8.30
N GLY A 176 -2.67 1.84 -8.29
CA GLY A 176 -3.44 2.38 -9.42
C GLY A 176 -3.37 1.54 -10.70
N GLN A 177 -3.02 0.27 -10.58
CA GLN A 177 -3.05 -0.72 -11.65
C GLN A 177 -4.38 -1.48 -11.69
N ASP A 178 -5.41 -1.07 -10.96
CA ASP A 178 -6.75 -1.62 -11.14
C ASP A 178 -7.51 -0.89 -12.26
N TYR A 179 -8.17 -1.67 -13.11
CA TYR A 179 -8.87 -1.17 -14.29
C TYR A 179 -10.33 -1.66 -14.34
N PHE A 180 -11.19 -0.84 -14.93
CA PHE A 180 -12.58 -1.20 -15.21
C PHE A 180 -12.62 -2.23 -16.33
N GLY A 181 -13.00 -3.46 -16.00
CA GLY A 181 -13.43 -4.43 -17.00
C GLY A 181 -14.86 -4.11 -17.47
N PRO A 182 -15.27 -4.54 -18.67
CA PRO A 182 -16.67 -4.46 -19.09
C PRO A 182 -17.62 -5.02 -18.02
N GLY A 183 -18.66 -4.27 -17.66
CA GLY A 183 -19.65 -4.70 -16.66
C GLY A 183 -19.14 -4.74 -15.21
N SER A 184 -17.97 -4.17 -14.90
CA SER A 184 -17.45 -4.16 -13.54
C SER A 184 -18.36 -3.34 -12.62
N GLY A 185 -18.89 -4.00 -11.58
CA GLY A 185 -19.55 -3.31 -10.48
C GLY A 185 -18.62 -2.31 -9.80
N HIS A 186 -19.22 -1.41 -9.03
CA HIS A 186 -18.49 -0.39 -8.32
C HIS A 186 -17.81 -0.98 -7.07
N LEU A 187 -16.46 -1.03 -7.09
CA LEU A 187 -15.67 -1.64 -6.01
C LEU A 187 -15.98 -1.07 -4.63
N CYS A 188 -16.33 0.22 -4.56
CA CYS A 188 -16.65 0.90 -3.31
C CYS A 188 -17.92 0.34 -2.65
N ASP A 189 -18.89 -0.16 -3.41
CA ASP A 189 -20.13 -0.70 -2.84
C ASP A 189 -19.84 -2.01 -2.10
N THR A 190 -19.01 -2.88 -2.67
CA THR A 190 -18.56 -4.10 -1.99
C THR A 190 -17.64 -3.79 -0.80
N ILE A 191 -16.81 -2.74 -0.88
CA ILE A 191 -16.04 -2.27 0.29
C ILE A 191 -16.99 -1.80 1.39
N GLN A 192 -18.03 -1.04 1.07
CA GLN A 192 -19.04 -0.57 2.00
C GLN A 192 -19.69 -1.72 2.78
N GLU A 193 -20.01 -2.82 2.11
CA GLU A 193 -20.63 -4.01 2.72
C GLU A 193 -19.72 -4.68 3.77
N ILE A 194 -18.39 -4.68 3.55
CA ILE A 194 -17.45 -5.39 4.43
C ILE A 194 -16.86 -4.50 5.53
N VAL A 195 -16.81 -3.18 5.35
CA VAL A 195 -16.26 -2.24 6.35
C VAL A 195 -16.81 -2.43 7.77
N PRO A 196 -18.12 -2.70 8.00
CA PRO A 196 -18.67 -2.84 9.34
C PRO A 196 -17.98 -3.88 10.22
N ARG A 197 -17.42 -4.95 9.62
CA ARG A 197 -16.70 -6.02 10.33
C ARG A 197 -15.18 -5.83 10.38
N LEU A 198 -14.62 -4.89 9.62
CA LEU A 198 -13.18 -4.68 9.58
C LEU A 198 -12.67 -3.95 10.84
N ARG A 199 -11.44 -4.28 11.22
CA ARG A 199 -10.64 -3.59 12.25
C ARG A 199 -9.56 -2.72 11.65
N HIS A 200 -8.85 -3.26 10.66
CA HIS A 200 -7.76 -2.56 9.98
C HIS A 200 -7.99 -2.61 8.47
N LEU A 201 -8.10 -1.44 7.85
CA LEU A 201 -8.32 -1.29 6.41
C LEU A 201 -7.21 -0.43 5.79
N ARG A 202 -6.64 -0.88 4.68
CA ARG A 202 -5.75 -0.10 3.84
C ARG A 202 -6.16 -0.19 2.37
N LEU A 203 -6.30 0.96 1.72
CA LEU A 203 -6.72 1.07 0.32
C LEU A 203 -5.76 1.97 -0.46
N ARG A 204 -5.34 1.49 -1.63
CA ARG A 204 -4.67 2.27 -2.67
C ARG A 204 -5.16 1.76 -4.02
N LEU A 205 -6.09 2.50 -4.61
CA LEU A 205 -6.80 2.15 -5.84
C LEU A 205 -6.73 3.31 -6.84
N SER A 206 -6.93 3.03 -8.12
CA SER A 206 -6.96 4.04 -9.18
C SER A 206 -8.17 4.97 -9.04
N THR A 207 -9.31 4.43 -8.60
CA THR A 207 -10.49 5.21 -8.23
C THR A 207 -11.09 4.73 -6.91
N LEU A 208 -11.57 5.67 -6.11
CA LEU A 208 -12.24 5.43 -4.84
C LEU A 208 -13.23 6.56 -4.59
N CYS A 209 -14.35 6.31 -3.91
CA CYS A 209 -15.29 7.36 -3.58
C CYS A 209 -15.94 7.15 -2.19
N PRO A 210 -16.65 8.16 -1.66
CA PRO A 210 -17.35 8.11 -0.38
C PRO A 210 -18.33 6.95 -0.19
N ALA A 211 -18.83 6.34 -1.27
CA ALA A 211 -19.71 5.17 -1.17
C ALA A 211 -19.08 4.04 -0.34
N SER A 212 -17.75 3.94 -0.33
CA SER A 212 -17.00 2.95 0.48
C SER A 212 -17.27 3.04 1.98
N PHE A 213 -17.74 4.20 2.47
CA PHE A 213 -17.89 4.52 3.89
C PHE A 213 -19.28 5.03 4.26
N GLY A 214 -20.22 5.05 3.32
CA GLY A 214 -21.56 5.59 3.55
C GLY A 214 -22.47 5.47 2.34
N ARG A 215 -23.77 5.61 2.58
CA ARG A 215 -24.83 5.41 1.58
C ARG A 215 -25.20 6.72 0.91
N HIS A 216 -25.95 6.59 -0.19
CA HIS A 216 -26.55 7.71 -0.92
C HIS A 216 -25.54 8.73 -1.48
N PHE A 217 -24.26 8.33 -1.63
CA PHE A 217 -23.30 9.11 -2.38
C PHE A 217 -23.69 9.13 -3.86
N ASN A 218 -23.95 10.33 -4.40
CA ASN A 218 -24.26 10.53 -5.80
C ASN A 218 -23.08 11.20 -6.51
N SER A 219 -22.36 10.46 -7.35
CA SER A 219 -21.24 11.01 -8.13
C SER A 219 -21.68 11.96 -9.25
N SER A 220 -22.96 11.93 -9.63
CA SER A 220 -23.49 12.64 -10.80
C SER A 220 -23.88 14.09 -10.52
N ASP A 221 -24.07 14.48 -9.25
CA ASP A 221 -24.36 15.85 -8.85
C ASP A 221 -23.30 16.39 -7.88
N PRO A 222 -22.36 17.22 -8.37
CA PRO A 222 -21.28 17.74 -7.56
C PRO A 222 -21.68 18.71 -6.46
N THR A 223 -22.87 19.27 -6.54
CA THR A 223 -23.35 20.27 -5.60
C THR A 223 -24.03 19.66 -4.37
N GLN A 224 -24.33 18.35 -4.43
CA GLN A 224 -25.11 17.65 -3.41
C GLN A 224 -24.45 16.35 -2.91
N TYR A 225 -23.13 16.21 -3.04
CA TYR A 225 -22.42 14.98 -2.66
C TYR A 225 -22.79 14.43 -1.29
N PHE A 226 -23.02 15.33 -0.33
CA PHE A 226 -23.23 14.99 1.07
C PHE A 226 -24.61 15.36 1.62
N THR A 227 -25.51 15.94 0.82
CA THR A 227 -26.82 16.40 1.30
C THR A 227 -27.65 15.27 1.93
N ASN A 228 -27.53 14.05 1.40
CA ASN A 228 -28.22 12.86 1.90
C ASN A 228 -27.25 11.75 2.33
N TYR A 229 -25.96 12.06 2.47
CA TYR A 229 -24.95 11.05 2.77
C TYR A 229 -25.09 10.53 4.19
N GLU A 230 -25.17 9.21 4.32
CA GLU A 230 -25.28 8.52 5.62
C GLU A 230 -24.03 7.66 5.84
N PRO A 231 -23.13 8.01 6.78
CA PRO A 231 -21.98 7.17 7.09
C PRO A 231 -22.42 5.79 7.60
N ILE A 232 -21.82 4.72 7.09
CA ILE A 232 -22.10 3.37 7.61
C ILE A 232 -21.59 3.20 9.03
N THR A 233 -22.28 2.41 9.85
CA THR A 233 -21.80 2.05 11.19
C THR A 233 -20.73 0.97 11.10
N ALA A 234 -19.54 1.24 11.64
CA ALA A 234 -18.44 0.30 11.71
C ALA A 234 -17.80 0.31 13.11
N SER A 235 -18.48 -0.33 14.06
CA SER A 235 -18.12 -0.32 15.48
C SER A 235 -16.77 -1.00 15.78
N SER A 236 -16.29 -1.86 14.88
CA SER A 236 -14.99 -2.54 15.03
C SER A 236 -13.84 -1.83 14.34
N LEU A 237 -14.08 -0.76 13.59
CA LEU A 237 -13.06 -0.13 12.74
C LEU A 237 -12.08 0.69 13.58
N HIS A 238 -10.84 0.23 13.69
CA HIS A 238 -9.78 0.89 14.47
C HIS A 238 -8.92 1.80 13.61
N THR A 239 -8.47 1.29 12.46
CA THR A 239 -7.57 2.03 11.58
C THR A 239 -7.98 1.97 10.13
N VAL A 240 -8.00 3.10 9.46
CA VAL A 240 -8.16 3.22 8.00
C VAL A 240 -6.97 3.97 7.44
N THR A 241 -6.39 3.46 6.36
CA THR A 241 -5.36 4.17 5.59
C THR A 241 -5.75 4.18 4.13
N ILE A 242 -5.98 5.37 3.58
CA ILE A 242 -6.27 5.54 2.16
C ILE A 242 -5.11 6.29 1.54
N ASN A 243 -4.44 5.64 0.59
CA ASN A 243 -3.35 6.23 -0.15
C ASN A 243 -3.84 6.65 -1.55
N CYS A 244 -3.97 7.96 -1.73
CA CYS A 244 -4.45 8.60 -2.96
C CYS A 244 -3.35 8.84 -4.00
N ILE A 245 -2.18 8.18 -3.87
CA ILE A 245 -1.03 8.28 -4.77
C ILE A 245 -0.97 7.01 -5.63
N PRO A 246 -1.77 6.87 -6.71
CA PRO A 246 -1.90 5.61 -7.44
C PRO A 246 -0.56 5.10 -7.99
N ARG A 247 0.07 5.78 -8.96
CA ARG A 247 1.19 5.21 -9.73
C ARG A 247 2.57 5.66 -9.28
N ALA A 248 2.78 6.98 -9.18
CA ALA A 248 4.05 7.56 -8.77
C ALA A 248 3.81 8.87 -8.03
N ILE A 249 4.75 9.22 -7.14
CA ILE A 249 4.70 10.40 -6.26
C ILE A 249 4.45 11.72 -7.02
N PHE A 250 4.75 11.77 -8.33
CA PHE A 250 4.56 12.95 -9.18
C PHE A 250 3.53 12.78 -10.31
N ARG A 251 2.89 11.60 -10.42
CA ARG A 251 2.04 11.28 -11.57
C ARG A 251 0.73 10.68 -11.07
N SER A 252 -0.34 11.44 -11.28
CA SER A 252 -1.75 11.12 -11.01
C SER A 252 -2.13 11.02 -9.52
N GLN A 253 -3.30 11.58 -9.21
CA GLN A 253 -4.02 11.35 -7.95
C GLN A 253 -5.10 10.30 -8.19
N ALA A 254 -5.57 9.63 -7.14
CA ALA A 254 -6.74 8.77 -7.25
C ALA A 254 -7.95 9.59 -7.72
N HIS A 255 -8.84 8.98 -8.50
CA HIS A 255 -10.03 9.66 -9.03
C HIS A 255 -11.31 9.18 -8.35
N ILE A 256 -12.36 10.02 -8.37
CA ILE A 256 -13.68 9.59 -7.94
C ILE A 256 -14.21 8.59 -8.97
N CYS A 257 -15.02 7.64 -8.53
CA CYS A 257 -15.66 6.70 -9.44
C CYS A 257 -16.70 7.39 -10.34
N GLY A 258 -16.92 6.84 -11.55
CA GLY A 258 -17.87 7.41 -12.53
C GLY A 258 -17.35 8.58 -13.36
N THR A 259 -16.10 9.01 -13.10
CA THR A 259 -15.49 10.18 -13.75
C THR A 259 -14.73 9.85 -15.03
N PHE A 260 -14.41 8.57 -15.23
CA PHE A 260 -13.83 8.03 -16.45
C PHE A 260 -14.90 7.27 -17.21
N GLN A 261 -15.50 7.90 -18.22
CA GLN A 261 -16.35 7.15 -19.14
C GLN A 261 -15.57 6.49 -20.27
N GLU A 262 -14.45 7.03 -20.80
CA GLU A 262 -13.89 6.44 -22.03
C GLU A 262 -12.36 6.42 -22.19
N ASN A 263 -11.56 7.19 -21.45
CA ASN A 263 -10.09 7.10 -21.55
C ASN A 263 -9.37 7.65 -20.31
N PRO A 264 -8.62 6.83 -19.54
CA PRO A 264 -7.83 7.28 -18.39
C PRO A 264 -6.74 8.31 -18.74
N TYR A 265 -6.35 8.41 -20.02
CA TYR A 265 -5.25 9.24 -20.47
C TYR A 265 -5.67 10.61 -21.02
N THR A 266 -6.97 10.85 -21.27
CA THR A 266 -7.41 12.08 -21.94
C THR A 266 -8.58 12.82 -21.30
N SER A 267 -9.28 12.25 -20.31
CA SER A 267 -10.41 12.95 -19.67
C SER A 267 -9.96 13.81 -18.49
N TYR A 268 -9.71 15.10 -18.75
CA TYR A 268 -9.75 16.13 -17.72
C TYR A 268 -11.22 16.31 -17.32
N SER A 269 -11.66 15.73 -16.19
CA SER A 269 -12.97 16.07 -15.63
C SER A 269 -12.84 17.41 -14.91
N ILE A 270 -13.33 18.48 -15.54
CA ILE A 270 -13.07 19.86 -15.10
C ILE A 270 -13.84 20.24 -13.82
N ASN A 271 -14.80 19.44 -13.34
CA ASN A 271 -15.77 19.88 -12.31
C ASN A 271 -16.01 18.93 -11.14
N LEU A 272 -15.15 17.94 -10.88
CA LEU A 272 -15.34 17.02 -9.76
C LEU A 272 -14.33 17.31 -8.65
N PRO A 273 -14.72 17.23 -7.37
CA PRO A 273 -13.80 17.45 -6.28
C PRO A 273 -12.75 16.36 -6.33
N ASP A 274 -11.55 16.74 -5.91
CA ASP A 274 -10.47 15.80 -5.67
C ASP A 274 -10.99 14.68 -4.75
N THR A 275 -10.75 13.42 -5.14
CA THR A 275 -11.09 12.21 -4.37
C THR A 275 -10.72 12.33 -2.91
N ARG A 276 -9.58 12.95 -2.64
CA ARG A 276 -9.13 13.30 -1.30
C ARG A 276 -10.20 14.07 -0.53
N VAL A 277 -10.69 15.17 -1.09
CA VAL A 277 -11.61 16.10 -0.42
C VAL A 277 -12.90 15.37 -0.07
N ALA A 278 -13.47 14.65 -1.03
CA ALA A 278 -14.69 13.88 -0.81
C ALA A 278 -14.49 12.80 0.28
N LEU A 279 -13.38 12.07 0.27
CA LEU A 279 -13.12 11.04 1.29
C LEU A 279 -12.83 11.62 2.68
N ILE A 280 -12.17 12.79 2.76
CA ILE A 280 -11.98 13.50 4.03
C ILE A 280 -13.34 13.83 4.64
N GLU A 281 -14.23 14.43 3.86
CA GLU A 281 -15.56 14.83 4.33
C GLU A 281 -16.40 13.63 4.76
N ALA A 282 -16.41 12.58 3.95
CA ALA A 282 -17.10 11.32 4.25
C ALA A 282 -16.66 10.69 5.58
N LEU A 283 -15.35 10.53 5.77
CA LEU A 283 -14.80 9.96 7.01
C LEU A 283 -15.04 10.89 8.20
N HIS A 284 -14.94 12.21 7.99
CA HIS A 284 -15.17 13.21 9.03
C HIS A 284 -16.63 13.20 9.52
N LEU A 285 -17.59 13.07 8.61
CA LEU A 285 -19.00 12.88 8.95
C LEU A 285 -19.20 11.63 9.80
N GLY A 286 -18.60 10.50 9.42
CA GLY A 286 -18.73 9.25 10.18
C GLY A 286 -18.08 9.30 11.57
N VAL A 287 -17.00 10.06 11.75
CA VAL A 287 -16.43 10.33 13.08
C VAL A 287 -17.37 11.20 13.91
N ASN A 288 -17.89 12.30 13.35
CA ASN A 288 -18.76 13.23 14.07
C ASN A 288 -20.13 12.62 14.42
N SER A 289 -20.66 11.72 13.59
CA SER A 289 -21.90 10.98 13.85
C SER A 289 -21.73 9.79 14.80
N SER A 290 -20.51 9.55 15.31
CA SER A 290 -20.17 8.37 16.12
C SER A 290 -20.43 7.03 15.40
N SER A 291 -20.40 7.01 14.07
CA SER A 291 -20.54 5.78 13.28
C SER A 291 -19.31 4.89 13.37
N TYR A 292 -18.15 5.44 13.76
CA TYR A 292 -16.88 4.72 13.96
C TYR A 292 -16.35 4.84 15.40
N PRO A 293 -17.05 4.31 16.41
CA PRO A 293 -16.73 4.55 17.82
C PRO A 293 -15.36 3.99 18.27
N ALA A 294 -14.83 2.97 17.58
CA ALA A 294 -13.52 2.38 17.88
C ALA A 294 -12.36 3.01 17.09
N ALA A 295 -12.63 4.02 16.25
CA ALA A 295 -11.62 4.60 15.37
C ALA A 295 -10.51 5.29 16.17
N GLN A 296 -9.28 4.81 16.00
CA GLN A 296 -8.08 5.36 16.61
C GLN A 296 -7.29 6.23 15.64
N CYS A 297 -7.29 5.86 14.35
CA CYS A 297 -6.60 6.59 13.30
C CYS A 297 -7.24 6.31 11.94
N LEU A 298 -7.92 7.31 11.39
CA LEU A 298 -8.44 7.27 10.02
C LEU A 298 -7.62 8.26 9.22
N GLN A 299 -6.79 7.78 8.29
CA GLN A 299 -5.83 8.63 7.59
C GLN A 299 -5.94 8.55 6.08
N ILE A 300 -5.78 9.72 5.46
CA ILE A 300 -5.63 9.88 4.02
C ILE A 300 -4.24 10.43 3.73
N ILE A 301 -3.49 9.78 2.86
CA ILE A 301 -2.20 10.26 2.36
C ILE A 301 -2.31 10.64 0.87
N HIS A 302 -1.75 11.79 0.54
CA HIS A 302 -1.65 12.31 -0.81
C HIS A 302 -0.39 13.15 -0.94
N THR A 303 -0.11 13.65 -2.15
CA THR A 303 1.06 14.50 -2.42
C THR A 303 0.64 15.88 -2.88
N LEU A 304 1.31 16.91 -2.37
CA LEU A 304 1.35 18.22 -3.01
C LEU A 304 2.61 18.33 -3.89
N PRO A 305 2.50 18.86 -5.12
CA PRO A 305 3.64 19.03 -5.99
C PRO A 305 4.56 20.15 -5.48
N HIS A 306 5.83 20.11 -5.90
CA HIS A 306 6.73 21.25 -5.79
C HIS A 306 6.39 22.29 -6.86
N ASP A 307 6.83 23.53 -6.66
CA ASP A 307 6.76 24.56 -7.69
C ASP A 307 8.04 24.54 -8.53
N ASN A 308 7.91 24.41 -9.86
CA ASN A 308 9.05 24.43 -10.77
C ASN A 308 9.69 25.83 -10.86
N ASN A 309 8.91 26.88 -10.62
CA ASN A 309 9.34 28.28 -10.72
C ASN A 309 9.89 28.82 -9.40
N ASP A 310 9.59 28.16 -8.28
CA ASP A 310 10.01 28.57 -6.95
C ASP A 310 10.64 27.39 -6.21
N GLN A 311 11.96 27.30 -6.26
CA GLN A 311 12.74 26.22 -5.64
C GLN A 311 12.68 26.23 -4.10
N SER A 312 12.09 27.24 -3.47
CA SER A 312 11.81 27.24 -2.03
C SER A 312 10.54 26.48 -1.66
N VAL A 313 9.72 26.07 -2.64
CA VAL A 313 8.49 25.30 -2.44
C VAL A 313 8.74 23.82 -2.73
N TYR A 314 8.56 22.98 -1.72
CA TYR A 314 8.88 21.56 -1.78
C TYR A 314 7.63 20.72 -1.98
N ALA A 315 7.81 19.59 -2.67
CA ALA A 315 6.80 18.55 -2.70
C ALA A 315 6.68 17.95 -1.29
N SER A 316 5.46 17.61 -0.90
CA SER A 316 5.20 17.03 0.41
C SER A 316 4.23 15.86 0.33
N PHE A 317 4.44 14.85 1.17
CA PHE A 317 3.38 13.94 1.51
C PHE A 317 2.53 14.59 2.59
N ASN A 318 1.24 14.68 2.35
CA ASN A 318 0.29 15.20 3.32
C ASN A 318 -0.49 14.03 3.90
N ARG A 319 -0.15 13.65 5.13
CA ARG A 319 -0.86 12.64 5.92
C ARG A 319 -1.88 13.34 6.80
N ARG A 320 -3.16 13.14 6.51
CA ARG A 320 -4.28 13.76 7.24
C ARG A 320 -4.92 12.73 8.15
N ASP A 321 -4.91 12.96 9.46
CA ASP A 321 -5.57 12.14 10.47
C ASP A 321 -6.93 12.76 10.79
N ILE A 322 -8.00 12.12 10.32
CA ILE A 322 -9.38 12.60 10.44
C ILE A 322 -9.85 12.61 11.90
N VAL A 323 -9.39 11.64 12.70
CA VAL A 323 -9.77 11.51 14.12
C VAL A 323 -9.14 12.65 14.92
N LYS A 324 -7.84 12.91 14.69
CA LYS A 324 -7.11 13.99 15.36
C LYS A 324 -7.38 15.37 14.77
N LYS A 325 -7.99 15.46 13.59
CA LYS A 325 -8.18 16.70 12.81
C LYS A 325 -6.84 17.41 12.55
N GLU A 326 -5.81 16.62 12.21
CA GLU A 326 -4.46 17.11 12.01
C GLU A 326 -3.91 16.69 10.65
N THR A 327 -3.04 17.53 10.09
CA THR A 327 -2.29 17.23 8.87
C THR A 327 -0.80 17.31 9.16
N TRP A 328 -0.07 16.26 8.80
CA TRP A 328 1.39 16.30 8.70
C TRP A 328 1.80 16.47 7.25
N ALA A 329 2.48 17.56 6.94
CA ALA A 329 3.11 17.80 5.65
C ALA A 329 4.60 17.44 5.75
N LEU A 330 4.97 16.31 5.13
CA LEU A 330 6.31 15.72 5.18
C LEU A 330 7.04 16.06 3.87
N PRO A 331 7.96 17.03 3.87
CA PRO A 331 8.64 17.43 2.65
C PRO A 331 9.58 16.33 2.17
N PHE A 332 9.63 16.15 0.86
CA PHE A 332 10.55 15.21 0.23
C PHE A 332 11.11 15.78 -1.08
N ARG A 333 12.27 15.27 -1.51
CA ARG A 333 12.93 15.69 -2.75
C ARG A 333 13.70 14.55 -3.38
N ASN A 334 13.61 14.44 -4.70
CA ASN A 334 14.51 13.58 -5.45
C ASN A 334 15.85 14.33 -5.68
N ILE A 335 16.92 13.89 -5.04
CA ILE A 335 18.21 14.57 -5.05
C ILE A 335 19.21 14.02 -6.08
N MET A 336 18.93 12.87 -6.70
CA MET A 336 19.82 12.23 -7.70
C MET A 336 19.12 11.75 -8.97
N GLY A 337 17.92 12.26 -9.26
CA GLY A 337 17.20 11.97 -10.50
C GLY A 337 16.81 10.49 -10.62
N SER A 338 17.37 9.77 -11.59
CA SER A 338 16.99 8.39 -11.90
C SER A 338 17.66 7.33 -11.04
N GLN A 339 18.58 7.70 -10.14
CA GLN A 339 19.25 6.71 -9.29
C GLN A 339 18.26 6.06 -8.30
N ARG A 340 18.49 4.78 -8.06
CA ARG A 340 17.88 4.04 -6.93
C ARG A 340 18.37 4.70 -5.64
N ASP A 341 17.54 4.78 -4.59
CA ASP A 341 17.81 5.44 -3.30
C ASP A 341 18.08 6.97 -3.28
N SER A 342 17.52 7.69 -4.24
CA SER A 342 17.72 9.13 -4.43
C SER A 342 16.71 10.06 -3.74
N PHE A 343 15.76 9.53 -2.97
CA PHE A 343 14.71 10.36 -2.39
C PHE A 343 15.00 10.68 -0.93
N LEU A 344 15.11 11.97 -0.65
CA LEU A 344 15.18 12.55 0.67
C LEU A 344 13.77 12.80 1.22
N ILE A 345 13.50 12.45 2.47
CA ILE A 345 12.29 12.83 3.21
C ILE A 345 12.70 13.34 4.61
N ARG A 346 11.99 14.37 5.11
CA ARG A 346 12.07 14.77 6.52
C ARG A 346 10.82 14.32 7.27
N THR A 347 11.01 13.54 8.33
CA THR A 347 9.90 12.89 9.04
C THR A 347 9.32 13.80 10.13
N SER A 348 8.19 13.39 10.72
CA SER A 348 7.56 14.10 11.85
C SER A 348 8.45 14.19 13.10
N GLU A 349 9.44 13.29 13.20
CA GLU A 349 10.40 13.22 14.29
C GLU A 349 11.63 14.11 14.05
N GLY A 350 11.72 14.78 12.89
CA GLY A 350 12.86 15.62 12.51
C GLY A 350 14.02 14.86 11.88
N ASP A 351 13.86 13.54 11.67
CA ASP A 351 14.85 12.70 11.00
C ASP A 351 14.96 13.05 9.52
N GLU A 352 16.18 12.98 9.00
CA GLU A 352 16.47 13.13 7.59
C GLU A 352 16.85 11.77 7.00
N LEU A 353 15.96 11.20 6.19
CA LEU A 353 16.08 9.84 5.67
C LEU A 353 16.17 9.84 4.14
N LEU A 354 17.04 8.97 3.61
CA LEU A 354 17.21 8.75 2.19
C LEU A 354 16.88 7.32 1.82
N SER A 355 16.07 7.14 0.78
CA SER A 355 15.68 5.82 0.29
C SER A 355 15.05 5.86 -1.11
N TYR A 356 14.46 4.74 -1.51
CA TYR A 356 13.63 4.61 -2.70
C TYR A 356 12.31 5.38 -2.53
N SER A 357 11.71 5.79 -3.65
CA SER A 357 10.40 6.47 -3.67
C SER A 357 9.33 5.69 -2.89
N TRP A 358 9.20 4.39 -3.13
CA TRP A 358 8.21 3.56 -2.44
C TRP A 358 8.47 3.42 -0.93
N VAL A 359 9.73 3.53 -0.49
CA VAL A 359 10.08 3.47 0.94
C VAL A 359 9.69 4.76 1.62
N ILE A 360 10.06 5.92 1.06
CA ILE A 360 9.68 7.21 1.67
C ILE A 360 8.16 7.41 1.69
N GLU A 361 7.45 6.85 0.70
CA GLU A 361 5.98 6.81 0.69
C GLU A 361 5.45 5.94 1.85
N THR A 362 6.05 4.76 2.07
CA THR A 362 5.70 3.86 3.19
C THR A 362 5.99 4.51 4.56
N LEU A 363 7.08 5.26 4.68
CA LEU A 363 7.42 6.06 5.86
C LEU A 363 6.38 7.17 6.08
N ALA A 364 6.05 7.91 5.01
CA ALA A 364 5.08 8.99 5.07
C ALA A 364 3.69 8.50 5.47
N GLU A 365 3.29 7.31 5.03
CA GLU A 365 2.05 6.64 5.42
C GLU A 365 2.02 6.26 6.92
N GLY A 366 3.16 6.29 7.61
CA GLY A 366 3.26 5.98 9.04
C GLY A 366 3.40 4.49 9.35
N GLN A 367 3.66 3.65 8.34
CA GLN A 367 3.92 2.21 8.50
C GLN A 367 2.84 1.46 9.29
N MET A 368 1.57 1.84 9.10
CA MET A 368 0.41 1.16 9.72
C MET A 368 0.26 -0.29 9.23
N TRP A 369 0.79 -0.58 8.05
CA TRP A 369 0.91 -1.92 7.47
C TRP A 369 2.36 -2.23 7.14
N LYS A 370 2.83 -3.39 7.58
CA LYS A 370 4.22 -3.79 7.53
C LYS A 370 4.40 -5.11 6.79
N GLU A 371 5.57 -5.24 6.17
CA GLU A 371 6.00 -6.48 5.54
C GLU A 371 6.86 -7.29 6.52
N THR A 372 6.67 -8.60 6.56
CA THR A 372 7.58 -9.51 7.29
C THR A 372 8.77 -9.89 6.41
N VAL A 373 9.84 -10.43 6.98
CA VAL A 373 10.98 -10.97 6.21
C VAL A 373 10.59 -12.09 5.23
N LYS A 374 9.43 -12.73 5.46
CA LYS A 374 8.85 -13.75 4.60
C LYS A 374 7.91 -13.18 3.52
N GLY A 375 7.71 -11.86 3.47
CA GLY A 375 6.86 -11.18 2.49
C GLY A 375 5.39 -11.02 2.87
N PHE A 376 4.93 -11.56 4.01
CA PHE A 376 3.55 -11.35 4.47
C PHE A 376 3.29 -9.89 4.82
N ARG A 377 2.09 -9.41 4.48
CA ARG A 377 1.61 -8.06 4.80
C ARG A 377 0.56 -8.09 5.90
N LEU A 378 0.83 -7.39 7.00
CA LEU A 378 -0.01 -7.38 8.19
C LEU A 378 -0.13 -5.96 8.77
N PRO A 379 -1.23 -5.64 9.47
CA PRO A 379 -1.28 -4.43 10.29
C PRO A 379 -0.15 -4.44 11.33
N ALA A 380 0.48 -3.30 11.57
CA ALA A 380 1.61 -3.17 12.49
C ALA A 380 1.28 -3.67 13.90
N VAL A 381 0.05 -3.42 14.36
CA VAL A 381 -0.45 -3.89 15.67
C VAL A 381 -0.56 -5.42 15.74
N VAL A 382 -0.99 -6.06 14.66
CA VAL A 382 -1.08 -7.53 14.55
C VAL A 382 0.30 -8.15 14.50
N LEU A 383 1.22 -7.55 13.72
CA LEU A 383 2.62 -7.99 13.66
C LEU A 383 3.28 -7.90 15.04
N LYS A 384 3.12 -6.77 15.74
CA LYS A 384 3.68 -6.57 17.09
C LYS A 384 3.12 -7.57 18.10
N ALA A 385 1.80 -7.79 18.09
CA ALA A 385 1.15 -8.77 18.97
C ALA A 385 1.60 -10.21 18.71
N ASN A 386 2.09 -10.50 17.50
CA ASN A 386 2.56 -11.82 17.07
C ASN A 386 4.06 -11.83 16.76
N SER A 387 4.85 -11.03 17.48
CA SER A 387 6.31 -10.88 17.25
C SER A 387 7.11 -12.18 17.47
N THR A 388 6.56 -13.16 18.19
CA THR A 388 7.13 -14.51 18.28
C THR A 388 7.09 -15.27 16.95
N PHE A 389 6.14 -14.93 16.08
CA PHE A 389 5.88 -15.59 14.81
C PHE A 389 6.43 -14.82 13.62
N TYR A 390 6.47 -13.50 13.72
CA TYR A 390 6.83 -12.62 12.62
C TYR A 390 8.06 -11.81 12.96
N THR A 391 8.98 -11.77 12.00
CA THR A 391 10.07 -10.80 12.00
C THR A 391 9.73 -9.74 10.96
N GLU A 392 9.65 -8.49 11.41
CA GLU A 392 9.47 -7.33 10.54
C GLU A 392 10.63 -7.20 9.56
N LYS A 393 10.33 -6.91 8.29
CA LYS A 393 11.32 -6.57 7.28
C LYS A 393 11.68 -5.10 7.44
N ALA A 394 12.94 -4.82 7.78
CA ALA A 394 13.44 -3.47 7.85
C ALA A 394 13.36 -2.78 6.47
N LEU A 395 12.92 -1.53 6.45
CA LEU A 395 12.95 -0.70 5.25
C LEU A 395 14.40 -0.31 4.94
N PRO A 396 14.82 -0.29 3.65
CA PRO A 396 16.18 0.07 3.27
C PRO A 396 16.38 1.58 3.31
N VAL A 397 16.48 2.16 4.51
CA VAL A 397 16.65 3.60 4.76
C VAL A 397 18.08 3.92 5.15
N TYR A 398 18.57 5.10 4.76
CA TYR A 398 19.86 5.63 5.14
C TYR A 398 19.68 6.96 5.85
N GLY A 399 20.39 7.17 6.96
CA GLY A 399 20.62 8.52 7.47
C GLY A 399 21.58 9.29 6.57
N THR A 400 21.55 10.62 6.65
CA THR A 400 22.33 11.52 5.80
C THR A 400 23.82 11.21 5.77
N GLU A 401 24.45 10.93 6.92
CA GLU A 401 25.88 10.63 7.00
C GLU A 401 26.26 9.34 6.26
N VAL A 402 25.49 8.27 6.49
CA VAL A 402 25.70 6.98 5.82
C VAL A 402 25.51 7.11 4.31
N TRP A 403 24.50 7.87 3.90
CA TRP A 403 24.23 8.11 2.48
C TRP A 403 25.32 8.96 1.82
N LYS A 404 25.79 10.03 2.47
CA LYS A 404 26.89 10.87 1.95
C LYS A 404 28.20 10.10 1.85
N ALA A 405 28.49 9.20 2.80
CA ALA A 405 29.63 8.30 2.71
C ALA A 405 29.54 7.36 1.50
N LYS A 406 28.34 6.88 1.18
CA LYS A 406 28.07 6.05 -0.01
C LYS A 406 28.19 6.85 -1.32
N TYR A 407 27.82 8.14 -1.31
CA TYR A 407 27.81 9.01 -2.48
C TYR A 407 28.52 10.35 -2.22
N PRO A 408 29.85 10.37 -2.03
CA PRO A 408 30.57 11.54 -1.51
C PRO A 408 30.60 12.75 -2.45
N ARG A 409 30.26 12.56 -3.73
CA ARG A 409 30.20 13.62 -4.75
C ARG A 409 28.79 14.15 -4.99
N LYS A 410 27.81 13.72 -4.19
CA LYS A 410 26.40 14.04 -4.40
C LYS A 410 25.92 14.96 -3.28
N SER A 411 25.25 16.03 -3.68
CA SER A 411 24.61 17.02 -2.81
C SER A 411 23.35 17.55 -3.50
N CYS A 412 22.58 18.36 -2.79
CA CYS A 412 21.43 19.07 -3.33
C CYS A 412 21.45 20.54 -2.86
N THR A 413 20.73 21.39 -3.59
CA THR A 413 20.63 22.83 -3.29
C THR A 413 20.16 23.11 -1.86
N LEU A 414 19.24 22.30 -1.34
CA LEU A 414 18.78 22.42 0.05
C LEU A 414 19.94 22.34 1.04
N TRP A 415 20.77 21.29 0.96
CA TRP A 415 21.90 21.11 1.87
C TRP A 415 22.95 22.21 1.73
N CYS A 416 23.21 22.68 0.50
CA CYS A 416 24.13 23.79 0.28
C CYS A 416 23.62 25.07 0.97
N ASN A 417 22.33 25.37 0.81
CA ASN A 417 21.70 26.54 1.42
C ASN A 417 21.66 26.45 2.95
N GLU A 418 21.38 25.29 3.51
CA GLU A 418 21.42 25.05 4.96
C GLU A 418 22.83 25.21 5.52
N GLN A 419 23.84 24.74 4.79
CA GLN A 419 25.23 24.92 5.17
C GLN A 419 25.63 26.41 5.15
N LEU A 420 25.17 27.17 4.15
CA LEU A 420 25.43 28.61 4.07
C LEU A 420 24.73 29.38 5.19
N ALA A 421 23.45 29.09 5.44
CA ALA A 421 22.66 29.73 6.48
C ALA A 421 23.02 29.27 7.90
N GLY A 422 23.73 28.14 8.04
CA GLY A 422 24.07 27.53 9.33
C GLY A 422 22.88 26.94 10.10
N VAL A 423 21.71 26.80 9.45
CA VAL A 423 20.46 26.34 10.06
C VAL A 423 19.69 25.43 9.10
N LYS A 424 18.82 24.57 9.64
CA LYS A 424 17.87 23.82 8.81
C LYS A 424 16.79 24.75 8.26
N LEU A 425 16.56 24.68 6.96
CA LEU A 425 15.63 25.56 6.25
C LEU A 425 14.27 24.90 6.00
N LEU A 426 14.16 23.58 6.16
CA LEU A 426 12.97 22.82 5.80
C LEU A 426 12.63 21.79 6.88
N GLU A 427 11.38 21.68 7.31
CA GLU A 427 11.01 20.69 8.33
C GLU A 427 9.64 20.10 8.01
N ALA A 428 9.33 18.96 8.61
CA ALA A 428 7.96 18.48 8.61
C ALA A 428 7.07 19.47 9.35
N GLU A 429 5.90 19.78 8.79
CA GLU A 429 4.96 20.73 9.37
C GLU A 429 3.74 19.99 9.90
N ARG A 430 3.46 20.14 11.19
CA ARG A 430 2.15 19.80 11.76
C ARG A 430 1.21 20.98 11.59
N ARG A 431 0.04 20.73 11.02
CA ARG A 431 -0.98 21.73 10.71
C ARG A 431 -2.30 21.32 11.32
N GLU A 432 -3.02 22.30 11.85
CA GLU A 432 -4.37 22.11 12.36
C GLU A 432 -5.37 22.01 11.20
N GLY A 433 -6.30 21.06 11.28
CA GLY A 433 -7.33 20.85 10.28
C GLY A 433 -6.95 19.91 9.14
N LEU A 434 -7.91 19.72 8.24
CA LEU A 434 -7.89 18.70 7.18
C LEU A 434 -7.92 19.31 5.76
N THR A 435 -8.14 20.62 5.64
CA THR A 435 -8.34 21.32 4.36
C THR A 435 -7.11 22.10 3.90
N ASP A 436 -6.12 22.31 4.78
CA ASP A 436 -4.91 23.05 4.46
C ASP A 436 -4.12 22.33 3.34
N ASN A 437 -4.01 22.98 2.18
CA ASN A 437 -3.24 22.52 1.02
C ASN A 437 -2.07 23.47 0.70
N THR A 438 -1.63 24.28 1.66
CA THR A 438 -0.49 25.17 1.49
C THR A 438 0.76 24.33 1.20
N PRO A 439 1.53 24.61 0.15
CA PRO A 439 2.78 23.90 -0.08
C PRO A 439 3.76 24.10 1.09
N VAL A 440 4.61 23.10 1.37
CA VAL A 440 5.69 23.27 2.36
C VAL A 440 6.75 24.19 1.75
N ARG A 441 7.13 25.24 2.48
CA ARG A 441 8.09 26.25 2.02
C ARG A 441 9.30 26.31 2.93
N GLU A 442 10.48 26.53 2.36
CA GLU A 442 11.69 26.77 3.14
C GLU A 442 11.54 28.03 4.00
N LYS A 443 11.87 27.91 5.29
CA LYS A 443 11.93 29.01 6.27
C LYS A 443 13.29 29.71 6.14
N THR A 444 13.39 30.60 5.16
CA THR A 444 14.62 31.39 4.95
C THR A 444 14.76 32.44 6.07
N PRO A 445 15.91 32.52 6.77
CA PRO A 445 16.11 33.53 7.82
C PRO A 445 16.05 34.95 7.26
N VAL A 446 15.68 35.92 8.10
CA VAL A 446 15.43 37.32 7.69
C VAL A 446 16.63 37.98 7.01
N GLU A 447 17.86 37.62 7.39
CA GLU A 447 19.10 38.19 6.82
C GLU A 447 19.52 37.54 5.49
N TRP A 448 18.72 36.61 4.99
CA TRP A 448 19.00 35.89 3.75
C TRP A 448 17.89 36.10 2.74
N ARG A 449 18.27 36.26 1.48
CA ARG A 449 17.32 36.26 0.35
C ARG A 449 17.64 35.19 -0.66
N ARG A 450 16.60 34.82 -1.40
CA ARG A 450 16.69 33.88 -2.52
C ARG A 450 17.03 34.62 -3.81
N ILE A 451 17.99 34.10 -4.56
CA ILE A 451 18.32 34.54 -5.92
C ILE A 451 18.12 33.39 -6.91
N ASN A 452 18.27 33.66 -8.22
CA ASN A 452 18.21 32.63 -9.27
C ASN A 452 16.95 31.76 -9.21
N ASN A 453 15.76 32.37 -9.25
CA ASN A 453 14.46 31.69 -9.18
C ASN A 453 14.27 30.82 -7.91
N GLY A 454 14.74 31.30 -6.76
CA GLY A 454 14.55 30.57 -5.49
C GLY A 454 15.61 29.50 -5.22
N SER A 455 16.59 29.31 -6.12
CA SER A 455 17.56 28.23 -5.97
C SER A 455 18.62 28.54 -4.93
N ASP A 456 19.31 29.68 -5.05
CA ASP A 456 20.47 29.98 -4.21
C ASP A 456 20.13 30.99 -3.12
N LEU A 457 20.80 30.88 -1.97
CA LEU A 457 20.77 31.86 -0.90
C LEU A 457 21.94 32.84 -0.98
N THR A 458 21.66 34.12 -0.71
CA THR A 458 22.67 35.15 -0.48
C THR A 458 22.32 35.97 0.75
N HIS A 459 23.33 36.41 1.49
CA HIS A 459 23.17 37.34 2.60
C HIS A 459 22.69 38.70 2.06
N GLU A 460 21.75 39.34 2.74
CA GLU A 460 21.45 40.76 2.51
C GLU A 460 22.45 41.59 3.33
N GLU A 461 23.25 42.43 2.66
CA GLU A 461 24.21 43.34 3.32
C GLU A 461 23.52 44.48 4.07
#